data_AF-X1FJU1-F1
#
_entry.id   AF-X1FJU1-F1
#
_cell.length_a   1.000
_cell.length_b   1.000
_cell.length_c   1.000
_cell.angle_alpha   90.00
_cell.angle_beta   90.00
_cell.angle_gamma   90.00
#
_symmetry.space_group_name_H-M   'P 1'
#
loop_
_entity.id
_entity.type
_entity.pdbx_description
1 polymer ?
#
loop_
_entity_poly.entity_id
_entity_poly.type
_entity_poly.pdbx_seq_one_letter_code
_entity_poly.pdbx_strand_id
1 'polypeptide(L)'
;MVSQQVLVKNFYRALLSASYMAGATAVGGPPAGAMAARSLATPLGVASIELAAQQATEFTIDSKAMSQGGLILEPTFALLGEDGPELVIPLKKKPRSRKQRTNDKKKSRAWREANSKLRNKNGQLKKGRTQKDVAKLANRILKRL
;
A
#
# COMPACT_ATOMS: atom_id res chain seq x y z
N MET A 1 -14.40 27.80 13.03
CA MET A 1 -15.16 26.59 12.67
C MET A 1 -14.44 25.38 13.23
N VAL A 2 -15.13 24.50 13.97
CA VAL A 2 -14.52 23.29 14.54
C VAL A 2 -14.27 22.29 13.40
N SER A 3 -13.09 21.68 13.33
CA SER A 3 -12.75 20.68 12.31
C SER A 3 -13.66 19.45 12.41
N GLN A 4 -14.02 18.86 11.27
CA GLN A 4 -14.82 17.62 11.21
C GLN A 4 -14.16 16.48 12.03
N GLN A 5 -12.82 16.41 12.06
CA GLN A 5 -12.07 15.48 12.90
C GLN A 5 -12.40 15.64 14.39
N VAL A 6 -12.44 16.88 14.87
CA VAL A 6 -12.70 17.18 16.29
C VAL A 6 -14.14 16.81 16.65
N LEU A 7 -15.11 17.08 15.75
CA LEU A 7 -16.50 16.70 15.97
C LEU A 7 -16.69 15.18 16.06
N VAL A 8 -16.11 14.43 15.12
CA VAL A 8 -16.21 12.96 15.08
C VAL A 8 -15.50 12.33 16.28
N LYS A 9 -14.33 12.85 16.66
CA LYS A 9 -13.59 12.38 17.84
C LYS A 9 -14.38 12.59 19.14
N ASN A 10 -14.98 13.76 19.30
CA ASN A 10 -15.81 14.07 20.47
C ASN A 10 -17.04 13.15 20.54
N PHE A 11 -17.65 12.84 19.39
CA PHE A 11 -18.75 11.88 19.32
C PHE A 11 -18.32 10.48 19.78
N TYR A 12 -17.24 9.91 19.23
CA TYR A 12 -16.76 8.58 19.63
C TYR A 12 -16.30 8.53 21.09
N ARG A 13 -15.67 9.59 21.59
CA ARG A 13 -15.30 9.71 23.00
C ARG A 13 -16.53 9.61 23.92
N ALA A 14 -17.60 10.33 23.59
CA ALA A 14 -18.84 10.29 24.36
C ALA A 14 -19.52 8.91 24.26
N LEU A 15 -19.59 8.35 23.05
CA LEU A 15 -20.20 7.04 22.79
C LEU A 15 -19.48 5.92 23.55
N LEU A 16 -18.15 5.85 23.47
CA LEU A 16 -17.35 4.83 24.15
C LEU A 16 -17.44 4.93 25.68
N SER A 17 -17.40 6.16 26.21
CA SER A 17 -17.56 6.38 27.66
C SER A 17 -18.94 5.94 28.15
N ALA A 18 -20.00 6.34 27.44
CA ALA A 18 -21.37 6.01 27.79
C ALA A 18 -21.66 4.51 27.65
N SER A 19 -21.20 3.87 26.58
CA SER A 19 -21.38 2.43 26.35
C SER A 19 -20.64 1.57 27.36
N TYR A 20 -19.41 1.95 27.75
CA TYR A 20 -18.69 1.26 28.81
C TYR A 20 -19.43 1.34 30.16
N MET A 21 -19.89 2.53 30.54
CA MET A 21 -20.70 2.71 31.76
C MET A 21 -22.03 1.98 31.70
N ALA A 22 -22.75 2.05 30.58
CA ALA A 22 -24.03 1.40 30.38
C ALA A 22 -23.88 -0.13 30.41
N GLY A 23 -22.86 -0.68 29.76
CA GLY A 23 -22.56 -2.12 29.80
C GLY A 23 -22.23 -2.61 31.20
N ALA A 24 -21.38 -1.88 31.94
CA ALA A 24 -21.09 -2.20 33.34
C ALA A 24 -22.35 -2.15 34.22
N THR A 25 -23.21 -1.16 34.00
CA THR A 25 -24.50 -1.03 34.71
C THR A 25 -25.46 -2.16 34.37
N ALA A 26 -25.52 -2.58 33.11
CA ALA A 26 -26.40 -3.65 32.67
C ALA A 26 -26.02 -5.01 33.28
N VAL A 27 -24.72 -5.25 33.50
CA VAL A 27 -24.22 -6.52 34.05
C VAL A 27 -24.22 -6.52 35.59
N GLY A 28 -23.79 -5.43 36.22
CA GLY A 28 -23.54 -5.37 37.67
C GLY A 28 -24.40 -4.36 38.44
N GLY A 29 -25.42 -3.79 37.78
CA GLY A 29 -26.30 -2.77 38.36
C GLY A 29 -25.63 -1.41 38.58
N PRO A 30 -26.34 -0.47 39.23
CA PRO A 30 -25.87 0.90 39.45
C PRO A 30 -24.48 1.02 40.14
N PRO A 31 -24.11 0.16 41.12
CA PRO A 31 -22.78 0.22 41.73
C PRO A 31 -21.65 -0.07 40.73
N ALA A 32 -21.85 -1.02 39.81
CA ALA A 32 -20.86 -1.34 38.77
C ALA A 32 -20.72 -0.20 37.76
N GLY A 33 -21.82 0.48 37.41
CA GLY A 33 -21.80 1.69 36.59
C GLY A 33 -20.98 2.82 37.23
N ALA A 34 -21.13 3.04 38.53
CA ALA A 34 -20.37 4.05 39.27
C ALA A 34 -18.86 3.73 39.32
N MET A 35 -18.52 2.44 39.47
CA MET A 35 -17.13 1.98 39.39
C MET A 35 -16.52 2.18 38.00
N ALA A 36 -17.28 1.91 36.93
CA ALA A 36 -16.88 2.18 35.56
C ALA A 36 -16.67 3.68 35.30
N ALA A 37 -17.54 4.55 35.82
CA ALA A 37 -17.36 6.00 35.73
C ALA A 37 -16.06 6.45 36.43
N ARG A 38 -15.75 5.89 37.60
CA ARG A 38 -14.49 6.16 38.31
C ARG A 38 -13.26 5.66 37.56
N SER A 39 -13.32 4.49 36.94
CA SER A 39 -12.18 3.96 36.19
C SER A 39 -11.89 4.83 34.96
N LEU A 40 -12.93 5.32 34.28
CA LEU A 40 -12.80 6.26 33.16
C LEU A 40 -12.23 7.62 33.58
N ALA A 41 -12.47 8.07 34.81
CA ALA A 41 -11.93 9.33 35.34
C ALA A 41 -10.43 9.27 35.67
N THR A 42 -9.83 8.08 35.71
CA THR A 42 -8.38 7.93 35.92
C THR A 42 -7.59 8.40 34.69
N PRO A 43 -6.33 8.85 34.84
CA PRO A 43 -5.49 9.23 33.69
C PRO A 43 -5.38 8.13 32.63
N LEU A 44 -5.29 6.87 33.05
CA LEU A 44 -5.25 5.71 32.14
C LEU A 44 -6.60 5.46 31.46
N GLY A 45 -7.71 5.64 32.17
CA GLY A 45 -9.06 5.52 31.60
C GLY A 45 -9.36 6.60 30.56
N VAL A 46 -8.94 7.84 30.82
CA VAL A 46 -9.07 8.93 29.84
C VAL A 46 -8.20 8.64 28.61
N ALA A 47 -6.96 8.21 28.80
CA ALA A 47 -6.05 7.91 27.70
C ALA A 47 -6.54 6.74 26.82
N SER A 48 -7.12 5.69 27.42
CA SER A 48 -7.63 4.54 26.67
C SER A 48 -8.86 4.88 25.83
N ILE A 49 -9.81 5.66 26.37
CA ILE A 49 -10.95 6.17 25.60
C ILE A 49 -10.49 7.11 24.50
N GLU A 50 -9.53 7.99 24.79
CA GLU A 50 -9.02 8.96 23.80
C GLU A 50 -8.33 8.25 22.63
N LEU A 51 -7.54 7.21 22.92
CA LEU A 51 -6.89 6.38 21.91
C LEU A 51 -7.92 5.62 21.06
N ALA A 52 -8.92 4.99 21.70
CA ALA A 52 -9.97 4.27 20.99
C ALA A 52 -10.84 5.21 20.13
N ALA A 53 -11.17 6.40 20.66
CA ALA A 53 -11.91 7.42 19.91
C ALA A 53 -11.09 7.97 18.73
N GLN A 54 -9.77 8.12 18.91
CA GLN A 54 -8.87 8.52 17.84
C GLN A 54 -8.82 7.47 16.73
N GLN A 55 -8.63 6.20 17.06
CA GLN A 55 -8.64 5.10 16.08
C GLN A 55 -9.97 5.01 15.32
N ALA A 56 -11.10 5.10 16.03
CA ALA A 56 -12.42 5.08 15.40
C ALA A 56 -12.64 6.29 14.47
N THR A 57 -12.13 7.46 14.84
CA THR A 57 -12.20 8.69 14.05
C THR A 57 -11.34 8.59 12.80
N GLU A 58 -10.09 8.14 12.95
CA GLU A 58 -9.17 7.89 11.84
C GLU A 58 -9.79 6.91 10.85
N PHE A 59 -10.29 5.77 11.32
CA PHE A 59 -10.97 4.79 10.47
C PHE A 59 -12.18 5.38 9.75
N THR A 60 -13.02 6.16 10.44
CA THR A 60 -14.25 6.72 9.86
C THR A 60 -13.95 7.80 8.81
N ILE A 61 -12.93 8.61 9.04
CA ILE A 61 -12.54 9.68 8.12
C ILE A 61 -11.78 9.10 6.94
N ASP A 62 -10.91 8.13 7.16
CA ASP A 62 -10.20 7.42 6.10
C ASP A 62 -11.19 6.62 5.24
N SER A 63 -12.16 5.93 5.84
CA SER A 63 -13.26 5.26 5.11
C SER A 63 -14.09 6.24 4.28
N LYS A 64 -14.37 7.44 4.82
CA LYS A 64 -15.07 8.49 4.06
C LYS A 64 -14.23 9.01 2.89
N ALA A 65 -12.92 9.16 3.07
CA ALA A 65 -12.02 9.54 1.98
C ALA A 65 -11.93 8.44 0.90
N MET A 66 -11.87 7.17 1.31
CA MET A 66 -11.88 6.01 0.41
C MET A 66 -13.21 5.89 -0.36
N SER A 67 -14.34 6.24 0.27
CA SER A 67 -15.67 6.24 -0.36
C SER A 67 -15.81 7.27 -1.49
N GLN A 68 -15.01 8.34 -1.49
CA GLN A 68 -15.04 9.38 -2.53
C GLN A 68 -14.18 9.02 -3.76
N GLY A 69 -13.56 7.84 -3.78
CA GLY A 69 -12.67 7.37 -4.83
C GLY A 69 -11.23 7.89 -4.70
N GLY A 70 -10.30 7.33 -5.48
CA GLY A 70 -8.88 7.72 -5.45
C GLY A 70 -7.93 6.58 -5.85
N LEU A 71 -6.62 6.88 -5.87
CA LEU A 71 -5.58 5.87 -6.12
C LEU A 71 -4.99 5.38 -4.79
N ILE A 72 -5.26 4.13 -4.44
CA ILE A 72 -4.63 3.44 -3.32
C ILE A 72 -3.38 2.72 -3.82
N LEU A 73 -2.21 3.18 -3.38
CA LEU A 73 -0.91 2.69 -3.87
C LEU A 73 -0.32 1.56 -3.02
N GLU A 74 -0.93 1.26 -1.88
CA GLU A 74 -0.48 0.24 -0.93
C GLU A 74 -1.48 -0.93 -0.86
N PRO A 75 -1.04 -2.13 -0.43
CA PRO A 75 -1.95 -3.25 -0.23
C PRO A 75 -2.95 -2.95 0.91
N THR A 76 -4.18 -2.63 0.53
CA THR A 76 -5.26 -2.33 1.48
C THR A 76 -6.29 -3.44 1.50
N PHE A 77 -6.67 -3.89 2.69
CA PHE A 77 -7.84 -4.75 2.89
C PHE A 77 -9.07 -3.83 2.97
N ALA A 78 -9.67 -3.55 1.81
CA ALA A 78 -10.80 -2.62 1.70
C ALA A 78 -12.11 -3.36 1.38
N LEU A 79 -13.19 -2.96 2.04
CA LEU A 79 -14.55 -3.17 1.52
C LEU A 79 -14.77 -2.10 0.45
N LEU A 80 -14.95 -2.51 -0.80
CA LEU A 80 -15.16 -1.60 -1.94
C LEU A 80 -16.65 -1.27 -2.06
N GLY A 81 -16.97 -0.01 -2.38
CA GLY A 81 -18.31 0.57 -2.25
C GLY A 81 -18.32 2.10 -2.39
N GLU A 82 -17.91 2.60 -3.55
CA GLU A 82 -18.08 3.96 -4.05
C GLU A 82 -19.57 4.24 -4.32
N ASP A 83 -19.98 5.50 -4.22
CA ASP A 83 -21.31 5.95 -4.66
C ASP A 83 -21.34 6.02 -6.21
N GLY A 84 -21.36 4.85 -6.86
CA GLY A 84 -21.37 4.72 -8.32
C GLY A 84 -20.81 3.38 -8.85
N PRO A 85 -20.71 3.22 -10.19
CA PRO A 85 -20.11 2.02 -10.80
C PRO A 85 -18.60 1.92 -10.56
N GLU A 86 -18.14 0.80 -10.02
CA GLU A 86 -16.72 0.55 -9.70
C GLU A 86 -16.03 -0.42 -10.66
N LEU A 87 -14.71 -0.29 -10.80
CA LEU A 87 -13.84 -1.23 -11.55
C LEU A 87 -12.54 -1.53 -10.81
N VAL A 88 -12.33 -2.81 -10.45
CA VAL A 88 -11.09 -3.29 -9.82
C VAL A 88 -10.14 -3.89 -10.87
N ILE A 89 -9.02 -3.20 -11.13
CA ILE A 89 -7.99 -3.70 -12.07
C ILE A 89 -6.77 -4.19 -11.27
N PRO A 90 -6.53 -5.52 -11.19
CA PRO A 90 -5.31 -6.02 -10.57
C PRO A 90 -4.07 -5.70 -11.43
N LEU A 91 -3.16 -4.88 -10.90
CA LEU A 91 -1.93 -4.44 -11.59
C LEU A 91 -0.82 -5.50 -11.68
N LYS A 92 -1.15 -6.80 -11.60
CA LYS A 92 -0.13 -7.87 -11.60
C LYS A 92 0.71 -7.79 -12.88
N LYS A 93 2.04 -7.64 -12.72
CA LYS A 93 2.99 -7.77 -13.84
C LYS A 93 2.84 -9.18 -14.42
N LYS A 94 2.33 -9.27 -15.65
CA LYS A 94 2.18 -10.54 -16.37
C LYS A 94 3.53 -11.28 -16.36
N PRO A 95 3.58 -12.55 -15.90
CA PRO A 95 4.81 -13.31 -15.94
C PRO A 95 5.27 -13.43 -17.40
N ARG A 96 6.57 -13.21 -17.65
CA ARG A 96 7.12 -13.34 -19.00
C ARG A 96 6.85 -14.74 -19.55
N SER A 97 6.36 -14.81 -20.78
CA SER A 97 6.07 -16.08 -21.45
C SER A 97 7.35 -16.88 -21.69
N ARG A 98 7.21 -18.20 -21.89
CA ARG A 98 8.36 -19.07 -22.25
C ARG A 98 9.09 -18.56 -23.50
N LYS A 99 8.35 -18.11 -24.53
CA LYS A 99 8.90 -17.52 -25.76
C LYS A 99 9.70 -16.23 -25.51
N GLN A 100 9.24 -15.38 -24.59
CA GLN A 100 9.99 -14.18 -24.21
C GLN A 100 11.30 -14.55 -23.51
N ARG A 101 11.25 -15.48 -22.55
CA ARG A 101 12.45 -15.94 -21.82
C ARG A 101 13.49 -16.58 -22.75
N THR A 102 13.08 -17.37 -23.74
CA THR A 102 14.01 -17.95 -24.71
C THR A 102 14.63 -16.87 -25.61
N ASN A 103 13.84 -15.90 -26.08
CA ASN A 103 14.36 -14.78 -26.86
C ASN A 103 15.35 -13.92 -26.06
N ASP A 104 15.09 -13.67 -24.78
CA ASP A 104 15.99 -12.92 -23.91
C ASP A 104 17.34 -13.63 -23.72
N LYS A 105 17.33 -14.98 -23.60
CA LYS A 105 18.56 -15.78 -23.58
C LYS A 105 19.36 -15.63 -24.88
N LYS A 106 18.68 -15.66 -26.04
CA LYS A 106 19.32 -15.44 -27.35
C LYS A 106 19.91 -14.03 -27.47
N LYS A 107 19.15 -12.99 -27.07
CA LYS A 107 19.63 -11.60 -27.02
C LYS A 107 20.86 -11.47 -26.13
N SER A 108 20.80 -12.00 -24.90
CA SER A 108 21.93 -11.95 -23.96
C SER A 108 23.18 -12.63 -24.54
N ARG A 109 23.03 -13.79 -25.18
CA ARG A 109 24.13 -14.49 -25.87
C ARG A 109 24.71 -13.65 -27.01
N ALA A 110 23.85 -13.10 -27.88
CA ALA A 110 24.28 -12.27 -29.00
C ALA A 110 25.04 -11.01 -28.55
N TRP A 111 24.56 -10.34 -27.51
CA TRP A 111 25.23 -9.16 -26.94
C TRP A 111 26.55 -9.52 -26.27
N ARG A 112 26.65 -10.67 -25.60
CA ARG A 112 27.92 -11.14 -25.00
C ARG A 112 28.98 -11.39 -26.06
N GLU A 113 28.61 -12.04 -27.15
CA GLU A 113 29.50 -12.32 -28.27
C GLU A 113 29.90 -11.05 -29.05
N ALA A 114 28.96 -10.12 -29.25
CA ALA A 114 29.28 -8.84 -29.88
C ALA A 114 30.26 -8.02 -29.02
N ASN A 115 30.04 -7.99 -27.70
CA ASN A 115 30.92 -7.31 -26.76
C ASN A 115 32.32 -7.96 -26.73
N SER A 116 32.44 -9.30 -26.70
CA SER A 116 33.77 -9.94 -26.70
C SER A 116 34.56 -9.66 -27.98
N LYS A 117 33.87 -9.51 -29.12
CA LYS A 117 34.51 -9.19 -30.41
C LYS A 117 34.97 -7.74 -30.51
N LEU A 118 34.19 -6.80 -29.98
CA LEU A 118 34.38 -5.36 -30.21
C LEU A 118 34.90 -4.59 -28.99
N ARG A 119 34.95 -5.21 -27.81
CA ARG A 119 35.58 -4.64 -26.61
C ARG A 119 36.90 -5.31 -26.30
N ASN A 120 37.73 -4.58 -25.58
CA ASN A 120 38.96 -5.05 -24.97
C ASN A 120 38.65 -5.79 -23.66
N LYS A 121 39.64 -6.49 -23.09
CA LYS A 121 39.50 -7.17 -21.79
C LYS A 121 39.18 -6.20 -20.64
N ASN A 122 39.58 -4.93 -20.77
CA ASN A 122 39.27 -3.85 -19.82
C ASN A 122 37.87 -3.22 -20.02
N GLY A 123 37.05 -3.76 -20.94
CA GLY A 123 35.67 -3.28 -21.20
C GLY A 123 35.56 -2.06 -22.12
N GLN A 124 36.67 -1.43 -22.51
CA GLN A 124 36.67 -0.33 -23.49
C GLN A 124 36.37 -0.84 -24.90
N LEU A 125 35.77 -0.01 -25.75
CA LEU A 125 35.59 -0.33 -27.16
C LEU A 125 36.95 -0.31 -27.89
N LYS A 126 37.11 -1.21 -28.86
CA LYS A 126 38.29 -1.21 -29.73
C LYS A 126 38.37 0.11 -30.53
N LYS A 127 39.58 0.55 -30.88
CA LYS A 127 39.82 1.79 -31.63
C LYS A 127 38.97 1.86 -32.90
N GLY A 128 38.30 2.98 -33.12
CA GLY A 128 37.42 3.20 -34.28
C GLY A 128 36.08 2.44 -34.24
N ARG A 129 35.73 1.81 -33.12
CA ARG A 129 34.43 1.15 -32.93
C ARG A 129 33.53 1.95 -32.01
N THR A 130 32.24 1.91 -32.31
CA THR A 130 31.20 2.62 -31.56
C THR A 130 30.20 1.64 -30.96
N GLN A 131 29.39 2.09 -29.99
CA GLN A 131 28.26 1.28 -29.48
C GLN A 131 27.27 0.89 -30.57
N LYS A 132 27.10 1.74 -31.60
CA LYS A 132 26.27 1.43 -32.77
C LYS A 132 26.76 0.18 -33.50
N ASP A 133 28.07 -0.01 -33.59
CA ASP A 133 28.66 -1.19 -34.23
C ASP A 133 28.42 -2.46 -33.42
N VAL A 134 28.49 -2.35 -32.08
CA VAL A 134 28.15 -3.45 -31.16
C VAL A 134 26.69 -3.86 -31.32
N ALA A 135 25.77 -2.89 -31.34
CA ALA A 135 24.35 -3.16 -31.52
C ALA A 135 24.04 -3.79 -32.89
N LYS A 136 24.66 -3.28 -33.97
CA LYS A 136 24.54 -3.86 -35.31
C LYS A 136 25.04 -5.31 -35.35
N LEU A 137 26.18 -5.57 -34.74
CA LEU A 137 26.75 -6.92 -34.68
C LEU A 137 25.88 -7.86 -33.84
N ALA A 138 25.41 -7.41 -32.67
CA ALA A 138 24.52 -8.18 -31.81
C ALA A 138 23.21 -8.55 -32.53
N ASN A 139 22.59 -7.61 -33.25
CA ASN A 139 21.39 -7.90 -34.05
C ASN A 139 21.67 -8.88 -35.20
N ARG A 140 22.85 -8.82 -35.83
CA ARG A 140 23.25 -9.79 -36.85
C ARG A 140 23.44 -11.19 -36.28
N ILE A 141 24.04 -11.30 -35.08
CA ILE A 141 24.21 -12.58 -34.38
C ILE A 141 22.85 -13.12 -33.93
N LEU A 142 21.98 -12.25 -33.40
CA LEU A 142 20.64 -12.63 -32.94
C LEU A 142 19.79 -13.25 -34.07
N LYS A 143 19.88 -12.72 -35.30
CA LYS A 143 19.19 -13.29 -36.47
C LYS A 143 19.64 -14.71 -36.82
N ARG A 144 20.79 -15.16 -36.32
CA ARG A 144 21.36 -16.50 -36.57
C ARG A 144 21.12 -17.48 -35.42
N LEU A 145 20.60 -17.01 -34.28
CA LEU A 145 20.36 -17.80 -33.07
C LEU A 145 18.90 -18.24 -32.96
#